data_AF-A0A317GZA9-F1
#
_entry.id   AF-A0A317GZA9-F1
#
_cell.length_a   1.000
_cell.length_b   1.000
_cell.length_c   1.000
_cell.angle_alpha   90.00
_cell.angle_beta   90.00
_cell.angle_gamma   90.00
#
_symmetry.space_group_name_H-M   'P 1'
#
loop_
_entity.id
_entity.type
_entity.pdbx_description
1 polymer ?
#
loop_
_entity_poly.entity_id
_entity_poly.type
_entity_poly.pdbx_seq_one_letter_code
_entity_poly.pdbx_strand_id
1 'polypeptide(L)'
;MAQFDELIHQPVRLRIMAALMTLDSDTRISFNALKAVLKVTDGNLGGHLFKLEKARYVLVEKTLVHNKPQTFIALTAHGRMAFAEHIAALQQILQPSVPLTPVAPPATEEVRPPVTP
;
A
#
# COMPACT_ATOMS: atom_id res chain seq x y z
N MET A 1 2.89 -5.06 19.77
CA MET A 1 1.91 -4.02 19.38
C MET A 1 2.05 -3.83 17.89
N ALA A 2 0.96 -3.60 17.14
CA ALA A 2 1.07 -3.32 15.72
C ALA A 2 1.89 -2.03 15.51
N GLN A 3 2.84 -2.05 14.58
CA GLN A 3 3.79 -0.95 14.39
C GLN A 3 3.51 -0.17 13.12
N PHE A 4 3.38 1.14 13.25
CA PHE A 4 3.27 2.04 12.10
C PHE A 4 4.66 2.25 11.47
N ASP A 5 4.85 1.68 10.28
CA ASP A 5 6.09 1.79 9.52
C ASP A 5 6.06 2.99 8.54
N GLU A 6 6.81 4.05 8.85
CA GLU A 6 6.94 5.24 8.01
C GLU A 6 7.59 4.97 6.64
N LEU A 7 8.46 3.96 6.57
CA LEU A 7 9.04 3.54 5.31
C LEU A 7 7.92 2.95 4.44
N ILE A 8 7.11 2.02 4.94
CA ILE A 8 6.01 1.43 4.17
C ILE A 8 4.93 2.46 3.83
N HIS A 9 4.65 3.42 4.71
CA HIS A 9 3.55 4.39 4.57
C HIS A 9 3.62 5.25 3.29
N GLN A 10 4.78 5.39 2.66
CA GLN A 10 4.87 6.11 1.39
C GLN A 10 4.07 5.40 0.29
N PRO A 11 3.22 6.11 -0.50
CA PRO A 11 2.22 5.48 -1.36
C PRO A 11 2.71 4.41 -2.33
N VAL A 12 3.86 4.63 -2.98
CA VAL A 12 4.38 3.66 -3.95
C VAL A 12 4.93 2.43 -3.25
N ARG A 13 5.65 2.58 -2.13
CA ARG A 13 6.13 1.44 -1.33
C ARG A 13 4.98 0.64 -0.76
N LEU A 14 3.94 1.29 -0.24
CA LEU A 14 2.72 0.62 0.21
C LEU A 14 2.12 -0.23 -0.92
N ARG A 15 2.00 0.33 -2.13
CA ARG A 15 1.46 -0.38 -3.30
C ARG A 15 2.37 -1.53 -3.77
N ILE A 16 3.70 -1.37 -3.72
CA ILE A 16 4.65 -2.45 -4.00
C ILE A 16 4.45 -3.60 -3.01
N MET A 17 4.46 -3.31 -1.71
CA MET A 17 4.31 -4.32 -0.66
C MET A 17 2.96 -5.04 -0.78
N ALA A 18 1.88 -4.28 -1.03
CA ALA A 18 0.54 -4.84 -1.27
C ALA A 18 0.51 -5.79 -2.49
N ALA A 19 1.07 -5.36 -3.63
CA ALA A 19 1.09 -6.18 -4.85
C ALA A 19 1.93 -7.46 -4.69
N LEU A 20 3.01 -7.42 -3.92
CA LEU A 20 3.81 -8.61 -3.64
C LEU A 20 3.15 -9.52 -2.59
N MET A 21 2.37 -8.96 -1.65
CA MET A 21 1.69 -9.71 -0.59
C MET A 21 0.63 -10.67 -1.15
N THR A 22 0.04 -10.37 -2.31
CA THR A 22 -0.93 -11.24 -2.99
C THR A 22 -0.30 -12.47 -3.66
N LEU A 23 1.02 -12.54 -3.71
CA LEU A 23 1.76 -13.68 -4.28
C LEU A 23 2.09 -14.68 -3.17
N ASP A 24 2.12 -15.97 -3.52
CA ASP A 24 2.59 -17.03 -2.63
C ASP A 24 4.00 -16.74 -2.11
N SER A 25 4.33 -17.29 -0.93
CA SER A 25 5.60 -17.02 -0.24
C SER A 25 6.85 -17.25 -1.09
N ASP A 26 6.81 -18.26 -1.96
CA ASP A 26 7.94 -18.66 -2.81
C ASP A 26 7.86 -18.09 -4.24
N THR A 27 6.94 -17.15 -4.49
CA THR A 27 6.73 -16.54 -5.79
C THR A 27 7.43 -15.18 -5.91
N ARG A 28 8.01 -14.95 -7.09
CA ARG A 28 8.64 -13.68 -7.47
C ARG A 28 8.02 -13.11 -8.74
N ILE A 29 8.02 -11.79 -8.87
CA ILE A 29 7.52 -11.06 -10.04
C ILE A 29 8.67 -10.33 -10.74
N SER A 30 8.63 -10.26 -12.07
CA SER A 30 9.64 -9.47 -12.79
C SER A 30 9.44 -7.97 -12.57
N PHE A 31 10.53 -7.20 -12.62
CA PHE A 31 10.48 -5.73 -12.52
C PHE A 31 9.49 -5.11 -13.52
N ASN A 32 9.51 -5.58 -14.77
CA ASN A 32 8.62 -5.07 -15.82
C ASN A 32 7.15 -5.38 -15.54
N ALA A 33 6.85 -6.58 -15.02
CA ALA A 33 5.48 -6.93 -14.64
C ALA A 33 5.00 -6.10 -13.45
N LEU A 34 5.82 -5.94 -12.41
CA LEU A 34 5.48 -5.10 -11.26
C LEU A 34 5.27 -3.63 -11.67
N LYS A 35 6.13 -3.12 -12.56
CA LYS A 35 5.99 -1.79 -13.15
C LYS A 35 4.65 -1.61 -13.86
N ALA A 36 4.26 -2.59 -14.68
CA ALA A 36 2.99 -2.57 -15.42
C ALA A 36 1.78 -2.57 -14.48
N VAL A 37 1.80 -3.41 -13.44
CA VAL A 37 0.75 -3.46 -12.41
C VAL A 37 0.61 -2.11 -11.69
N LEU A 38 1.74 -1.50 -11.35
CA LEU A 38 1.75 -0.26 -10.56
C LEU A 38 1.62 1.02 -11.40
N LYS A 39 1.77 0.93 -12.73
CA LYS A 39 1.73 2.08 -13.66
C LYS A 39 2.70 3.21 -13.23
N VAL A 40 3.93 2.82 -12.90
CA VAL A 40 5.01 3.75 -12.49
C VAL A 40 6.15 3.73 -13.50
N THR A 41 7.03 4.72 -13.42
CA THR A 41 8.25 4.77 -14.24
C THR A 41 9.38 3.93 -13.63
N ASP A 42 10.38 3.59 -14.44
CA ASP A 42 11.51 2.75 -14.04
C ASP A 42 12.32 3.38 -12.90
N GLY A 43 12.60 4.68 -12.98
CA GLY A 43 13.31 5.42 -11.94
C GLY A 43 12.52 5.50 -10.63
N ASN A 44 11.19 5.67 -10.72
CA ASN A 44 10.32 5.65 -9.55
C ASN A 44 10.35 4.28 -8.88
N LEU A 45 10.07 3.20 -9.63
CA LEU A 45 10.07 1.83 -9.08
C LEU A 45 11.43 1.43 -8.52
N GLY A 46 12.52 1.68 -9.26
CA GLY A 46 13.87 1.34 -8.83
C GLY A 46 14.28 2.04 -7.53
N GLY A 47 13.98 3.33 -7.40
CA GLY A 47 14.27 4.09 -6.17
C GLY A 47 13.48 3.59 -4.96
N HIS A 48 12.23 3.17 -5.14
CA HIS A 48 11.43 2.60 -4.06
C HIS A 48 11.88 1.18 -3.69
N LEU A 49 12.19 0.33 -4.67
CA LEU A 49 12.72 -1.01 -4.44
C LEU A 49 14.06 -0.96 -3.71
N PHE A 50 14.97 -0.04 -4.06
CA PHE A 50 16.24 0.13 -3.36
C PHE A 50 16.06 0.42 -1.86
N LYS A 51 15.08 1.27 -1.50
CA LYS A 51 14.77 1.57 -0.09
C LYS A 51 14.19 0.35 0.64
N LEU A 52 13.28 -0.38 -0.02
CA LEU A 52 12.68 -1.59 0.55
C LEU A 52 13.71 -2.72 0.71
N GLU A 53 14.63 -2.87 -0.24
CA GLU A 53 15.72 -3.86 -0.20
C GLU A 53 16.70 -3.53 0.94
N LYS A 54 17.08 -2.26 1.12
CA LYS A 54 17.91 -1.83 2.25
C LYS A 54 17.25 -2.12 3.61
N ALA A 55 15.93 -2.03 3.69
CA ALA A 55 15.16 -2.42 4.88
C ALA A 55 14.96 -3.95 5.00
N ARG A 56 15.45 -4.73 4.03
CA ARG A 56 15.26 -6.19 3.91
C ARG A 56 13.80 -6.60 3.82
N TYR A 57 12.93 -5.74 3.29
CA TYR A 57 11.51 -6.03 3.07
C TYR A 57 11.27 -6.76 1.77
N VAL A 58 12.08 -6.48 0.76
CA VAL A 58 12.06 -7.19 -0.52
C VAL A 58 13.43 -7.78 -0.82
N LEU A 59 13.42 -8.88 -1.56
CA LEU A 59 14.58 -9.44 -2.22
C LEU A 59 14.55 -8.99 -3.69
N VAL A 60 15.67 -8.48 -4.20
CA VAL A 60 15.83 -8.13 -5.62
C VAL A 60 16.92 -9.00 -6.23
N GLU A 61 16.52 -9.92 -7.10
CA GLU A 61 17.43 -10.86 -7.74
C GLU A 61 17.64 -10.51 -9.22
N LYS A 62 18.90 -10.41 -9.64
CA LYS A 62 19.27 -10.22 -11.04
C LYS A 62 19.74 -11.54 -11.62
N THR A 63 19.15 -11.96 -12.72
CA THR A 63 19.44 -13.24 -13.38
C THR A 63 19.55 -13.04 -14.88
N LEU A 64 20.17 -14.00 -15.59
CA LEU A 64 20.18 -14.04 -17.05
C LEU A 64 19.13 -15.06 -17.52
N VAL A 65 18.13 -14.58 -18.25
CA VAL A 65 17.09 -15.42 -18.85
C VAL A 65 17.19 -15.23 -20.36
N HIS A 66 17.53 -16.29 -21.10
CA HIS A 66 17.79 -16.23 -22.55
C HIS A 66 18.85 -15.17 -22.94
N ASN A 67 19.98 -15.14 -22.23
CA ASN A 67 21.06 -14.15 -22.40
C ASN A 67 20.64 -12.69 -22.20
N LYS A 68 19.50 -12.43 -21.57
CA LYS A 68 19.03 -11.08 -21.24
C LYS A 68 18.98 -10.90 -19.72
N PRO A 69 19.52 -9.79 -19.18
CA PRO A 69 19.41 -9.50 -17.75
C PRO A 69 17.95 -9.24 -17.38
N GLN A 70 17.47 -9.96 -16.38
CA GLN A 70 16.14 -9.83 -15.84
C GLN A 70 16.20 -9.72 -14.32
N THR A 71 15.43 -8.76 -13.80
CA THR A 71 15.31 -8.51 -12.36
C THR A 71 14.00 -9.07 -11.85
N PHE A 72 14.06 -9.85 -10.79
CA PHE A 72 12.91 -10.39 -10.06
C PHE A 72 12.84 -9.81 -8.66
N ILE A 73 11.62 -9.65 -8.16
CA ILE A 73 11.31 -9.07 -6.86
C ILE A 73 10.40 -10.04 -6.11
N ALA A 74 10.71 -10.29 -4.84
CA ALA A 74 9.87 -11.04 -3.91
C ALA A 74 9.83 -10.35 -2.55
N LEU A 75 8.78 -10.61 -1.76
CA LEU A 75 8.80 -10.24 -0.35
C LEU A 75 9.70 -11.20 0.42
N THR A 76 10.44 -10.68 1.40
CA THR A 76 11.08 -11.52 2.42
C THR A 76 10.09 -11.88 3.52
N ALA A 77 10.41 -12.86 4.36
CA ALA A 77 9.63 -13.14 5.57
C ALA A 77 9.50 -11.89 6.46
N HIS A 78 10.58 -11.13 6.62
CA HIS A 78 10.60 -9.87 7.36
C HIS A 78 9.67 -8.81 6.74
N GLY A 79 9.68 -8.67 5.42
CA GLY A 79 8.79 -7.73 4.71
C GLY A 79 7.32 -8.10 4.82
N ARG A 80 6.98 -9.41 4.77
CA ARG A 80 5.61 -9.88 4.99
C ARG A 80 5.13 -9.55 6.40
N MET A 81 5.96 -9.79 7.42
CA MET A 81 5.65 -9.44 8.81
C MET A 81 5.48 -7.93 8.99
N ALA A 82 6.45 -7.12 8.54
CA ALA A 82 6.39 -5.66 8.67
C ALA A 82 5.16 -5.06 7.97
N PHE A 83 4.81 -5.58 6.78
CA PHE A 83 3.61 -5.14 6.09
C PHE A 83 2.33 -5.53 6.83
N ALA A 84 2.24 -6.76 7.35
CA ALA A 84 1.10 -7.20 8.14
C ALA A 84 0.93 -6.34 9.42
N GLU A 85 2.02 -6.03 10.12
CA GLU A 85 2.01 -5.14 11.28
C GLU A 85 1.59 -3.72 10.91
N HIS A 86 2.06 -3.20 9.77
CA HIS A 86 1.66 -1.88 9.29
C HIS A 86 0.16 -1.81 8.96
N ILE A 87 -0.39 -2.83 8.30
CA ILE A 87 -1.82 -2.93 8.03
C ILE A 87 -2.60 -3.00 9.36
N ALA A 88 -2.14 -3.79 10.32
CA ALA A 88 -2.77 -3.86 11.64
C ALA A 88 -2.73 -2.49 12.37
N ALA A 89 -1.64 -1.73 12.27
CA ALA A 89 -1.54 -0.40 12.85
C ALA A 89 -2.51 0.59 12.18
N LEU A 90 -2.64 0.54 10.84
CA LEU A 90 -3.63 1.33 10.10
C LEU A 90 -5.06 0.97 10.52
N GLN A 91 -5.36 -0.32 10.71
CA GLN A 91 -6.68 -0.76 11.19
C GLN A 91 -6.99 -0.27 12.60
N GLN A 92 -5.99 -0.20 13.48
CA GLN A 92 -6.17 0.35 14.84
C GLN A 92 -6.48 1.84 14.81
N ILE A 93 -5.90 2.61 13.88
CA ILE A 93 -6.25 4.03 13.70
C ILE A 93 -7.71 4.21 13.28
N LEU A 94 -8.25 3.26 12.50
CA LEU A 94 -9.63 3.28 12.06
C LEU A 94 -10.62 2.88 13.15
N GLN A 95 -10.18 2.28 14.27
CA GLN A 95 -11.07 1.91 15.36
C GLN A 95 -11.56 3.19 16.05
N PRO A 96 -12.87 3.51 15.98
CA PRO A 96 -13.38 4.72 16.59
C PRO A 96 -13.25 4.60 18.10
N SER A 97 -12.54 5.52 18.75
CA SER A 97 -12.64 5.71 20.21
C SER A 97 -13.99 6.33 20.61
N VAL A 98 -14.70 6.92 19.64
CA VAL A 98 -16.04 7.49 19.74
C VAL A 98 -16.82 7.11 18.48
N PRO A 99 -18.06 6.62 18.56
CA PRO A 99 -18.87 6.32 17.38
C PRO A 99 -18.95 7.55 16.47
N LEU A 100 -18.50 7.41 15.22
CA LEU A 100 -18.77 8.39 14.17
C LEU A 100 -20.26 8.30 13.84
N THR A 101 -21.08 8.92 14.67
CA THR A 101 -22.51 9.06 14.41
C THR A 101 -22.64 9.93 13.15
N PRO A 102 -23.26 9.44 12.06
CA PRO A 102 -23.51 10.29 10.91
C PRO A 102 -24.36 11.46 11.38
N VAL A 103 -23.84 12.69 11.31
CA VAL A 103 -24.69 13.87 11.48
C VAL A 103 -25.63 13.86 10.28
N ALA A 104 -26.91 13.61 10.52
CA ALA A 104 -27.91 13.77 9.48
C ALA A 104 -27.81 15.22 8.97
N PRO A 105 -27.81 15.47 7.66
CA PRO A 105 -27.88 16.84 7.17
C PRO A 105 -29.08 17.53 7.81
N PRO A 106 -28.97 18.80 8.25
CA PRO A 106 -30.10 19.51 8.84
C PRO A 106 -31.26 19.42 7.85
N ALA A 107 -32.41 18.94 8.33
CA ALA A 107 -33.63 18.90 7.54
C ALA A 107 -33.82 20.29 6.93
N THR A 108 -33.95 20.35 5.60
CA THR A 108 -34.21 21.59 4.88
C THR A 108 -35.35 22.29 5.59
N GLU A 109 -35.06 23.43 6.20
CA GLU A 109 -36.06 24.28 6.82
C GLU A 109 -37.02 24.69 5.70
N GLU A 110 -38.17 24.03 5.62
CA GLU A 110 -39.26 24.41 4.74
C GLU A 110 -39.62 25.85 5.11
N VAL A 111 -39.11 26.79 4.33
CA VAL A 111 -39.52 28.19 4.35
C VAL A 111 -41.01 28.21 4.07
N ARG A 112 -41.82 28.28 5.13
CA ARG A 112 -43.26 28.49 4.98
C ARG A 112 -43.46 29.83 4.25
N PRO A 113 -44.22 29.87 3.15
CA PRO A 113 -44.50 31.14 2.48
C PRO A 113 -45.27 32.06 3.43
N PRO A 114 -45.09 33.39 3.32
CA PRO A 114 -45.76 34.35 4.17
C PRO A 114 -47.27 34.23 4.04
N VAL A 115 -47.94 34.00 5.17
CA VAL A 115 -49.40 34.13 5.25
C VAL A 115 -49.72 35.61 5.07
N THR A 116 -50.33 35.95 3.95
CA THR A 116 -50.83 37.32 3.72
C THR A 116 -52.20 37.45 4.41
N PRO A 117 -52.48 38.55 5.13
CA PRO A 117 -53.75 38.75 5.84
C PRO A 117 -54.95 38.91 4.91
#